data_AF-A0A177ZI40-F1
#
_entry.id   AF-A0A177ZI40-F1
#
_cell.length_a   1.000
_cell.length_b   1.000
_cell.length_c   1.000
_cell.angle_alpha   90.00
_cell.angle_beta   90.00
_cell.angle_gamma   90.00
#
_symmetry.space_group_name_H-M   'P 1'
#
loop_
_entity.id
_entity.type
_entity.pdbx_description
1 polymer ?
#
loop_
_entity_poly.entity_id
_entity_poly.type
_entity_poly.pdbx_seq_one_letter_code
_entity_poly.pdbx_strand_id
1 'polypeptide(L)'
;MSEKNLGGIMMQFQLTDSLEKVFPDKHPRIWTEKSASLFQNEQYSFQIAYQHVGTEDSFVQLQAETDAVAITLSHVKNVPSDLPAYPDRHDDNYLSIEPGLYPDLLEPIRENKIKLQAGGWNAIWIDVQPKQQVSGEQLIKIKLLDEKGQCLYEDAVNIFVYPYELPKQKLIHTEWFHGDCLADYYQVEVFSEKHWEILENFIQAAGENGVNMLLTPIFTPPLDTEVGGERTTIQLVQMEYQNGKYIFDFSLLKRWLEICERHHIKYLEMAHLFTQWGAEFTPKIIVKEDGKLTKKFGWHVKADSEEYQEFLQAFLPELTSFLKENWEVDKVYFHISDEPGEAQLSMYAKAKEMVIPYLTEFSIVDALSDYDFYEKGVVAKPIVASNHIQPFIEHQVPGLWTYYCCSQNIDVSNRFMAMPSARNRIIATQLFKYDIEGFLQWGFNFYNSQFSKKAINPYEITDAGKAFPSGDAFLVYPGENGKAYPSIRLRVFYQALQDLRAFNWLATLSGKETVLSKIEKQGEITFSVYPKDGRYLFTLREEVNQAIIESLKYEQIK
;
A
#
# COMPACT_ATOMS: atom_id res chain seq x y z
N MET A 1 -5.54 34.43 -5.92
CA MET A 1 -4.98 34.77 -4.61
C MET A 1 -5.91 35.81 -3.99
N SER A 2 -6.70 35.43 -2.98
CA SER A 2 -7.63 36.33 -2.30
C SER A 2 -7.09 36.64 -0.91
N GLU A 3 -6.46 37.80 -0.73
CA GLU A 3 -6.08 38.29 0.59
C GLU A 3 -7.28 39.01 1.22
N LYS A 4 -7.71 38.58 2.42
CA LYS A 4 -8.69 39.32 3.23
C LYS A 4 -8.05 39.66 4.57
N ASN A 5 -8.00 40.95 4.87
CA ASN A 5 -7.49 41.48 6.13
C ASN A 5 -8.69 41.69 7.08
N LEU A 6 -8.93 40.72 7.96
CA LEU A 6 -9.94 40.82 9.01
C LEU A 6 -9.23 41.22 10.30
N GLY A 7 -9.09 42.53 10.55
CA GLY A 7 -8.67 43.06 11.85
C GLY A 7 -7.36 42.49 12.43
N GLY A 8 -6.32 42.31 11.60
CA GLY A 8 -5.01 41.81 12.02
C GLY A 8 -4.76 40.31 11.79
N ILE A 9 -5.77 39.57 11.34
CA ILE A 9 -5.66 38.16 10.92
C ILE A 9 -5.52 38.11 9.39
N MET A 10 -4.42 37.54 8.91
CA MET A 10 -4.19 37.29 7.48
C MET A 10 -4.42 35.81 7.20
N MET A 11 -5.46 35.51 6.42
CA MET A 11 -5.74 34.15 5.93
C MET A 11 -5.51 34.09 4.42
N GLN A 12 -4.76 33.09 3.98
CA GLN A 12 -4.55 32.77 2.58
C GLN A 12 -5.06 31.37 2.28
N PHE A 13 -5.67 31.19 1.11
CA PHE A 13 -6.21 29.93 0.64
C PHE A 13 -5.89 29.77 -0.85
N GLN A 14 -5.57 28.55 -1.25
CA GLN A 14 -5.42 28.17 -2.66
C GLN A 14 -5.72 26.69 -2.88
N LEU A 15 -6.13 26.35 -4.10
CA LEU A 15 -6.15 24.96 -4.54
C LEU A 15 -4.75 24.51 -4.97
N THR A 16 -4.42 23.29 -4.59
CA THR A 16 -3.24 22.57 -5.07
C THR A 16 -3.61 21.14 -5.45
N ASP A 17 -2.78 20.50 -6.27
CA ASP A 17 -3.01 19.15 -6.74
C ASP A 17 -2.61 18.10 -5.68
N SER A 18 -2.95 16.84 -5.92
CA SER A 18 -2.65 15.74 -5.00
C SER A 18 -1.18 15.31 -4.95
N LEU A 19 -0.33 15.79 -5.87
CA LEU A 19 1.10 15.47 -5.85
C LEU A 19 1.92 16.49 -5.06
N GLU A 20 1.33 17.63 -4.68
CA GLU A 20 1.97 18.61 -3.82
C GLU A 20 1.98 18.14 -2.36
N LYS A 21 3.15 18.13 -1.73
CA LYS A 21 3.29 17.97 -0.27
C LYS A 21 3.39 19.35 0.37
N VAL A 22 2.32 19.77 1.05
CA VAL A 22 2.21 21.11 1.65
C VAL A 22 2.98 21.17 2.97
N PHE A 23 4.26 21.53 2.89
CA PHE A 23 5.10 21.77 4.08
C PHE A 23 4.77 23.10 4.74
N PRO A 24 4.84 23.21 6.08
CA PRO A 24 4.52 24.45 6.79
C PRO A 24 5.35 25.68 6.38
N ASP A 25 6.59 25.48 5.95
CA ASP A 25 7.59 26.51 5.67
C ASP A 25 7.73 26.84 4.17
N LYS A 26 7.04 26.12 3.28
CA LYS A 26 7.13 26.29 1.83
C LYS A 26 5.80 26.76 1.26
N HIS A 27 5.84 27.76 0.39
CA HIS A 27 4.65 28.18 -0.33
C HIS A 27 4.23 27.06 -1.31
N PRO A 28 3.01 26.52 -1.21
CA PRO A 28 2.60 25.39 -2.03
C PRO A 28 2.40 25.80 -3.49
N ARG A 29 2.57 24.85 -4.40
CA ARG A 29 2.24 25.03 -5.82
C ARG A 29 0.75 25.34 -5.98
N ILE A 30 0.41 26.29 -6.84
CA ILE A 30 -0.98 26.57 -7.23
C ILE A 30 -1.39 25.59 -8.32
N TRP A 31 -2.56 24.95 -8.17
CA TRP A 31 -3.18 24.18 -9.24
C TRP A 31 -3.98 25.11 -10.13
N THR A 32 -3.46 25.40 -11.33
CA THR A 32 -4.03 26.39 -12.25
C THR A 32 -5.11 25.82 -13.15
N GLU A 33 -5.00 24.55 -13.51
CA GLU A 33 -5.87 23.86 -14.47
C GLU A 33 -7.27 23.66 -13.87
N LYS A 34 -7.34 23.38 -12.56
CA LYS A 34 -8.58 23.17 -11.78
C LYS A 34 -9.61 22.31 -12.50
N SER A 35 -9.12 21.35 -13.27
CA SER A 35 -9.91 20.48 -14.09
C SER A 35 -9.25 19.13 -14.21
N ALA A 36 -10.08 18.09 -14.27
CA ALA A 36 -9.65 16.73 -14.50
C ALA A 36 -10.78 15.94 -15.17
N SER A 37 -10.42 14.89 -15.89
CA SER A 37 -11.35 13.92 -16.41
C SER A 37 -11.17 12.56 -15.76
N LEU A 38 -12.28 11.86 -15.59
CA LEU A 38 -12.31 10.56 -14.91
C LEU A 38 -13.43 9.68 -15.45
N PHE A 39 -13.27 8.39 -15.26
CA PHE A 39 -14.24 7.36 -15.55
C PHE A 39 -15.08 7.06 -14.30
N GLN A 40 -16.18 6.33 -14.49
CA GLN A 40 -16.94 5.80 -13.36
C GLN A 40 -16.07 4.82 -12.55
N ASN A 41 -16.31 4.78 -11.24
CA ASN A 41 -15.55 4.00 -10.25
C ASN A 41 -14.08 4.44 -10.07
N GLU A 42 -13.69 5.63 -10.58
CA GLU A 42 -12.43 6.27 -10.22
C GLU A 42 -12.58 7.22 -9.02
N GLN A 43 -11.48 7.39 -8.30
CA GLN A 43 -11.31 8.44 -7.31
C GLN A 43 -10.25 9.43 -7.81
N TYR A 44 -10.58 10.71 -7.74
CA TYR A 44 -9.63 11.81 -7.95
C TYR A 44 -9.39 12.53 -6.63
N SER A 45 -8.22 13.13 -6.46
CA SER A 45 -7.89 13.87 -5.25
C SER A 45 -7.18 15.18 -5.55
N PHE A 46 -7.46 16.19 -4.74
CA PHE A 46 -6.78 17.48 -4.73
C PHE A 46 -6.84 18.07 -3.32
N GLN A 47 -6.26 19.25 -3.10
CA GLN A 47 -6.14 19.83 -1.78
C GLN A 47 -6.52 21.31 -1.76
N ILE A 48 -7.04 21.77 -0.62
CA ILE A 48 -7.05 23.19 -0.27
C ILE A 48 -5.85 23.43 0.65
N ALA A 49 -4.86 24.17 0.16
CA ALA A 49 -3.78 24.67 0.99
C ALA A 49 -4.18 26.01 1.61
N TYR A 50 -3.87 26.20 2.88
CA TYR A 50 -4.19 27.43 3.60
C TYR A 50 -3.06 27.83 4.55
N GLN A 51 -2.95 29.14 4.77
CA GLN A 51 -2.10 29.72 5.80
C GLN A 51 -2.95 30.62 6.67
N HIS A 52 -2.89 30.38 7.98
CA HIS A 52 -3.54 31.21 8.98
C HIS A 52 -2.47 31.89 9.82
N VAL A 53 -2.33 33.21 9.63
CA VAL A 53 -1.47 34.07 10.45
C VAL A 53 -2.31 34.65 11.58
N GLY A 54 -2.23 34.02 12.75
CA GLY A 54 -2.94 34.37 13.98
C GLY A 54 -2.39 33.58 15.17
N THR A 55 -2.71 34.01 16.39
CA THR A 55 -2.29 33.32 17.63
C THR A 55 -3.32 32.31 18.15
N GLU A 56 -4.53 32.32 17.61
CA GLU A 56 -5.64 31.46 18.03
C GLU A 56 -6.11 30.61 16.85
N ASP A 57 -6.50 29.37 17.14
CA ASP A 57 -7.14 28.52 16.14
C ASP A 57 -8.49 29.13 15.74
N SER A 58 -8.77 29.12 14.44
CA SER A 58 -10.06 29.57 13.90
C SER A 58 -10.82 28.39 13.32
N PHE A 59 -12.15 28.42 13.42
CA PHE A 59 -12.99 27.41 12.82
C PHE A 59 -13.65 27.96 11.56
N VAL A 60 -13.69 27.13 10.53
CA VAL A 60 -14.40 27.43 9.28
C VAL A 60 -15.34 26.29 8.93
N GLN A 61 -16.42 26.60 8.23
CA GLN A 61 -17.27 25.60 7.61
C GLN A 61 -16.83 25.41 6.16
N LEU A 62 -16.46 24.18 5.79
CA LEU A 62 -16.20 23.82 4.40
C LEU A 62 -17.49 23.30 3.75
N GLN A 63 -17.92 24.01 2.73
CA GLN A 63 -18.97 23.58 1.82
C GLN A 63 -18.31 23.21 0.50
N ALA A 64 -18.23 21.91 0.23
CA ALA A 64 -17.89 21.38 -1.08
C ALA A 64 -19.17 20.72 -1.62
N GLU A 65 -19.87 21.40 -2.53
CA GLU A 65 -21.24 21.02 -2.91
C GLU A 65 -21.31 20.59 -4.38
N THR A 66 -21.90 19.41 -4.57
CA THR A 66 -22.32 18.86 -5.86
C THR A 66 -23.18 17.62 -5.59
N ASP A 67 -24.27 17.47 -6.33
CA ASP A 67 -25.15 16.30 -6.19
C ASP A 67 -24.54 15.03 -6.79
N ALA A 68 -23.50 15.17 -7.62
CA ALA A 68 -23.06 14.13 -8.54
C ALA A 68 -21.80 13.35 -8.10
N VAL A 69 -20.98 13.92 -7.21
CA VAL A 69 -19.81 13.20 -6.66
C VAL A 69 -19.92 13.08 -5.14
N ALA A 70 -19.46 11.95 -4.60
CA ALA A 70 -19.18 11.81 -3.18
C ALA A 70 -17.87 12.54 -2.87
N ILE A 71 -17.86 13.28 -1.76
CA ILE A 71 -16.70 14.05 -1.30
C ILE A 71 -16.33 13.58 0.09
N THR A 72 -15.07 13.23 0.27
CA THR A 72 -14.49 12.92 1.58
C THR A 72 -13.39 13.93 1.89
N LEU A 73 -13.38 14.42 3.13
CA LEU A 73 -12.49 15.47 3.60
C LEU A 73 -11.57 14.92 4.67
N SER A 74 -10.28 15.23 4.58
CA SER A 74 -9.30 14.89 5.61
C SER A 74 -8.38 16.08 5.91
N HIS A 75 -8.03 16.26 7.18
CA HIS A 75 -6.89 17.09 7.54
C HIS A 75 -5.61 16.40 7.09
N VAL A 76 -4.74 17.12 6.40
CA VAL A 76 -3.36 16.67 6.19
C VAL A 76 -2.57 17.05 7.44
N LYS A 77 -2.28 16.05 8.27
CA LYS A 77 -1.51 16.23 9.50
C LYS A 77 -0.03 16.05 9.20
N ASN A 78 0.77 16.99 9.70
CA ASN A 78 2.20 16.83 9.72
C ASN A 78 2.60 15.84 10.83
N VAL A 79 3.45 14.88 10.51
CA VAL A 79 3.92 13.83 11.40
C VAL A 79 5.45 13.91 11.56
N PRO A 80 6.02 13.46 12.69
CA PRO A 80 7.46 13.47 12.87
C PRO A 80 8.15 12.57 11.85
N SER A 81 9.23 13.07 11.26
CA SER A 81 10.17 12.31 10.44
C SER A 81 11.57 12.54 10.98
N ASP A 82 12.05 11.54 11.73
CA ASP A 82 13.32 11.57 12.43
C ASP A 82 14.46 11.04 11.53
N LEU A 83 14.12 10.18 10.56
CA LEU A 83 14.97 9.73 9.46
C LEU A 83 14.24 9.92 8.12
N PRO A 84 14.28 11.11 7.50
CA PRO A 84 13.62 11.35 6.21
C PRO A 84 14.26 10.60 5.03
N ALA A 85 15.59 10.47 5.08
CA ALA A 85 16.41 9.78 4.09
C ALA A 85 17.64 9.17 4.80
N TYR A 86 18.24 8.13 4.21
CA TYR A 86 19.51 7.62 4.74
C TYR A 86 20.62 8.66 4.52
N PRO A 87 21.47 8.95 5.53
CA PRO A 87 22.50 9.99 5.41
C PRO A 87 23.51 9.76 4.29
N ASP A 88 23.79 8.49 3.97
CA ASP A 88 24.79 8.06 3.00
C ASP A 88 24.20 7.51 1.70
N ARG A 89 22.86 7.39 1.61
CA ARG A 89 22.15 6.70 0.53
C ARG A 89 20.85 7.43 0.16
N HIS A 90 21.00 8.50 -0.62
CA HIS A 90 19.89 9.26 -1.21
C HIS A 90 20.36 9.97 -2.48
N ASP A 91 19.41 10.35 -3.33
CA ASP A 91 19.63 11.16 -4.53
C ASP A 91 19.08 12.59 -4.36
N ASP A 92 19.22 13.42 -5.40
CA ASP A 92 18.75 14.81 -5.39
C ASP A 92 17.21 14.94 -5.52
N ASN A 93 16.46 13.84 -5.67
CA ASN A 93 15.01 13.83 -5.83
C ASN A 93 14.27 13.57 -4.51
N TYR A 94 14.69 14.27 -3.46
CA TYR A 94 14.05 14.36 -2.16
C TYR A 94 13.57 15.80 -1.91
N LEU A 95 12.43 15.95 -1.23
CA LEU A 95 11.88 17.27 -0.88
C LEU A 95 12.65 17.93 0.27
N SER A 96 13.22 17.11 1.14
CA SER A 96 14.09 17.46 2.26
C SER A 96 14.77 16.20 2.77
N ILE A 97 15.98 16.34 3.31
CA ILE A 97 16.71 15.27 4.02
C ILE A 97 16.86 15.58 5.52
N GLU A 98 16.35 16.73 5.97
CA GLU A 98 16.44 17.19 7.35
C GLU A 98 15.29 16.64 8.20
N PRO A 99 15.55 16.15 9.42
CA PRO A 99 14.50 15.74 10.34
C PRO A 99 13.50 16.87 10.62
N GLY A 100 12.22 16.54 10.79
CA GLY A 100 11.19 17.54 10.99
C GLY A 100 9.77 17.00 10.90
N LEU A 101 8.81 17.89 10.67
CA LEU A 101 7.39 17.54 10.50
C LEU A 101 7.05 17.48 9.00
N TYR A 102 6.52 16.34 8.55
CA TYR A 102 6.22 16.08 7.14
C TYR A 102 4.72 15.83 6.95
N PRO A 103 4.07 16.39 5.92
CA PRO A 103 2.66 16.14 5.66
C PRO A 103 2.46 14.71 5.17
N ASP A 104 1.66 13.91 5.88
CA ASP A 104 1.38 12.52 5.46
C ASP A 104 0.02 11.98 5.90
N LEU A 105 -0.31 12.06 7.19
CA LEU A 105 -1.54 11.48 7.74
C LEU A 105 -2.78 12.23 7.22
N LEU A 106 -3.75 11.50 6.68
CA LEU A 106 -5.07 11.99 6.30
C LEU A 106 -6.09 11.67 7.40
N GLU A 107 -6.22 12.59 8.36
CA GLU A 107 -7.17 12.47 9.48
C GLU A 107 -8.59 12.85 9.03
N PRO A 108 -9.59 11.95 9.09
CA PRO A 108 -10.93 12.23 8.57
C PRO A 108 -11.64 13.39 9.27
N ILE A 109 -12.29 14.26 8.49
CA ILE A 109 -13.13 15.36 8.97
C ILE A 109 -14.59 14.86 9.00
N ARG A 110 -15.15 14.66 10.21
CA ARG A 110 -16.51 14.10 10.39
C ARG A 110 -17.61 15.15 10.40
N GLU A 111 -17.30 16.34 10.88
CA GLU A 111 -18.20 17.49 10.89
C GLU A 111 -17.61 18.50 9.90
N ASN A 112 -18.42 19.10 9.02
CA ASN A 112 -17.94 20.11 8.05
C ASN A 112 -17.37 21.39 8.72
N LYS A 113 -17.18 21.38 10.05
CA LYS A 113 -16.46 22.36 10.84
C LYS A 113 -14.99 21.96 10.93
N ILE A 114 -14.16 22.75 10.27
CA ILE A 114 -12.72 22.55 10.14
C ILE A 114 -12.00 23.50 11.08
N LYS A 115 -11.10 22.96 11.89
CA LYS A 115 -10.16 23.75 12.68
C LYS A 115 -8.97 24.15 11.80
N LEU A 116 -8.83 25.44 11.49
CA LEU A 116 -7.67 25.99 10.79
C LEU A 116 -6.52 26.14 11.79
N GLN A 117 -5.49 25.32 11.61
CA GLN A 117 -4.29 25.36 12.43
C GLN A 117 -3.53 26.66 12.19
N ALA A 118 -3.12 27.32 13.27
CA ALA A 118 -2.23 28.47 13.20
C ALA A 118 -0.80 28.02 12.89
N GLY A 119 -0.08 28.84 12.12
CA GLY A 119 1.35 28.62 11.82
C GLY A 119 1.58 27.87 10.52
N GLY A 120 2.35 28.50 9.63
CA GLY A 120 2.76 27.94 8.35
C GLY A 120 1.61 27.60 7.40
N TRP A 121 1.95 26.89 6.32
CA TRP A 121 0.99 26.29 5.40
C TRP A 121 0.47 24.95 5.93
N ASN A 122 -0.82 24.73 5.72
CA ASN A 122 -1.55 23.53 6.11
C ASN A 122 -2.46 23.11 4.95
N ALA A 123 -2.98 21.88 4.97
CA ALA A 123 -3.83 21.39 3.89
C ALA A 123 -5.05 20.59 4.38
N ILE A 124 -6.11 20.69 3.59
CA ILE A 124 -7.28 19.81 3.62
C ILE A 124 -7.25 18.99 2.35
N TRP A 125 -7.17 17.67 2.48
CA TRP A 125 -7.26 16.73 1.39
C TRP A 125 -8.71 16.48 1.02
N ILE A 126 -9.00 16.47 -0.28
CA ILE A 126 -10.33 16.26 -0.82
C ILE A 126 -10.27 15.09 -1.79
N ASP A 127 -10.90 13.98 -1.40
CA ASP A 127 -11.17 12.86 -2.29
C ASP A 127 -12.55 13.05 -2.94
N VAL A 128 -12.61 12.91 -4.27
CA VAL A 128 -13.85 12.98 -5.04
C VAL A 128 -14.05 11.69 -5.83
N GLN A 129 -15.26 11.13 -5.75
CA GLN A 129 -15.62 9.91 -6.45
C GLN A 129 -17.01 10.09 -7.10
N PRO A 130 -17.18 9.80 -8.40
CA PRO A 130 -18.50 9.81 -9.02
C PRO A 130 -19.45 8.87 -8.31
N LYS A 131 -20.67 9.36 -8.06
CA LYS A 131 -21.78 8.47 -7.74
C LYS A 131 -22.08 7.62 -8.97
N GLN A 132 -22.65 6.43 -8.75
CA GLN A 132 -23.03 5.54 -9.84
C GLN A 132 -23.88 6.27 -10.88
N GLN A 133 -23.63 5.98 -12.16
CA GLN A 133 -24.37 6.50 -13.31
C GLN A 133 -24.22 8.01 -13.59
N VAL A 134 -23.39 8.73 -12.83
CA VAL A 134 -23.04 10.12 -13.15
C VAL A 134 -22.14 10.15 -14.39
N SER A 135 -22.40 11.12 -15.28
CA SER A 135 -21.58 11.41 -16.46
C SER A 135 -21.72 12.88 -16.85
N GLY A 136 -20.79 13.38 -17.66
CA GLY A 136 -20.72 14.77 -18.09
C GLY A 136 -20.00 15.69 -17.11
N GLU A 137 -20.14 16.99 -17.34
CA GLU A 137 -19.44 18.04 -16.61
C GLU A 137 -20.04 18.26 -15.20
N GLN A 138 -19.19 18.26 -14.18
CA GLN A 138 -19.55 18.43 -12.78
C GLN A 138 -18.70 19.57 -12.17
N LEU A 139 -19.37 20.66 -11.80
CA LEU A 139 -18.72 21.79 -11.14
C LEU A 139 -18.76 21.61 -9.62
N ILE A 140 -17.61 21.36 -9.00
CA ILE A 140 -17.47 21.29 -7.55
C ILE A 140 -17.21 22.70 -7.04
N LYS A 141 -18.20 23.31 -6.38
CA LYS A 141 -18.03 24.63 -5.74
C LYS A 141 -17.48 24.44 -4.34
N ILE A 142 -16.41 25.16 -4.03
CA ILE A 142 -15.70 25.07 -2.77
C ILE A 142 -15.83 26.42 -2.08
N LYS A 143 -16.41 26.41 -0.87
CA LYS A 143 -16.54 27.61 -0.03
C LYS A 143 -16.03 27.32 1.37
N LEU A 144 -15.21 28.24 1.88
CA LEU A 144 -14.87 28.29 3.30
C LEU A 144 -15.59 29.48 3.92
N LEU A 145 -16.45 29.21 4.89
CA LEU A 145 -17.21 30.20 5.63
C LEU A 145 -16.65 30.32 7.05
N ASP A 146 -16.57 31.53 7.60
CA ASP A 146 -16.29 31.70 9.03
C ASP A 146 -17.51 31.32 9.91
N GLU A 147 -17.36 31.37 11.22
CA GLU A 147 -18.46 31.07 12.16
C GLU A 147 -19.65 32.04 12.08
N LYS A 148 -19.48 33.20 11.42
CA LYS A 148 -20.56 34.18 11.17
C LYS A 148 -21.22 33.97 9.80
N GLY A 149 -20.79 32.96 9.04
CA GLY A 149 -21.27 32.68 7.68
C GLY A 149 -20.65 33.57 6.60
N GLN A 150 -19.62 34.37 6.92
CA GLN A 150 -18.90 35.16 5.92
C GLN A 150 -18.02 34.25 5.07
N CYS A 151 -18.16 34.33 3.76
CA CYS A 151 -17.30 33.60 2.84
C CYS A 151 -15.87 34.18 2.86
N LEU A 152 -14.92 33.38 3.35
CA LEU A 152 -13.49 33.69 3.41
C LEU A 152 -12.80 33.32 2.10
N TYR A 153 -13.20 32.20 1.50
CA TYR A 153 -12.65 31.67 0.25
C TYR A 153 -13.75 31.03 -0.59
N GLU A 154 -13.68 31.24 -1.90
CA GLU A 154 -14.53 30.59 -2.89
C GLU A 154 -13.71 30.24 -4.11
N ASP A 155 -13.84 29.01 -4.59
CA ASP A 155 -13.22 28.51 -5.82
C ASP A 155 -14.07 27.39 -6.41
N ALA A 156 -13.72 26.93 -7.61
CA ALA A 156 -14.38 25.81 -8.23
C ALA A 156 -13.42 24.89 -8.99
N VAL A 157 -13.74 23.61 -9.00
CA VAL A 157 -13.03 22.56 -9.76
C VAL A 157 -13.99 21.93 -10.74
N ASN A 158 -13.56 21.79 -11.99
CA ASN A 158 -14.35 21.15 -13.02
C ASN A 158 -13.97 19.68 -13.20
N ILE A 159 -14.91 18.76 -13.02
CA ILE A 159 -14.69 17.33 -13.18
C ILE A 159 -15.55 16.84 -14.34
N PHE A 160 -14.91 16.28 -15.37
CA PHE A 160 -15.63 15.61 -16.45
C PHE A 160 -15.69 14.10 -16.20
N VAL A 161 -16.89 13.56 -16.03
CA VAL A 161 -17.10 12.12 -15.83
C VAL A 161 -17.49 11.46 -17.15
N TYR A 162 -16.63 10.61 -17.70
CA TYR A 162 -16.98 9.83 -18.88
C TYR A 162 -17.99 8.73 -18.53
N PRO A 163 -18.94 8.40 -19.44
CA PRO A 163 -20.01 7.42 -19.19
C PRO A 163 -19.51 5.97 -19.36
N TYR A 164 -18.29 5.69 -18.89
CA TYR A 164 -17.67 4.38 -18.95
C TYR A 164 -17.01 4.08 -17.61
N GLU A 165 -16.99 2.81 -17.21
CA GLU A 165 -16.32 2.36 -15.99
C GLU A 165 -14.84 2.07 -16.26
N LEU A 166 -13.96 2.54 -15.38
CA LEU A 166 -12.55 2.12 -15.42
C LEU A 166 -12.47 0.61 -15.16
N PRO A 167 -11.89 -0.20 -16.07
CA PRO A 167 -11.80 -1.66 -15.90
C PRO A 167 -11.14 -2.07 -14.59
N LYS A 168 -11.47 -3.25 -14.08
CA LYS A 168 -10.90 -3.79 -12.83
C LYS A 168 -9.37 -3.94 -12.92
N GLN A 169 -8.69 -3.82 -11.78
CA GLN A 169 -7.26 -4.05 -11.67
C GLN A 169 -6.87 -5.47 -12.11
N LYS A 170 -5.79 -5.55 -12.91
CA LYS A 170 -5.13 -6.80 -13.32
C LYS A 170 -3.88 -7.11 -12.48
N LEU A 171 -3.10 -6.08 -12.12
CA LEU A 171 -1.92 -6.20 -11.25
C LEU A 171 -2.28 -6.90 -9.94
N ILE A 172 -1.53 -7.95 -9.58
CA ILE A 172 -1.63 -8.56 -8.26
C ILE A 172 -0.87 -7.68 -7.29
N HIS A 173 -1.57 -7.10 -6.31
CA HIS A 173 -1.01 -6.06 -5.47
C HIS A 173 -1.16 -6.45 -4.00
N THR A 174 -0.03 -6.61 -3.33
CA THR A 174 0.05 -6.88 -1.90
C THR A 174 0.81 -5.80 -1.15
N GLU A 175 0.28 -5.50 0.03
CA GLU A 175 0.89 -4.67 1.05
C GLU A 175 0.83 -5.51 2.33
N TRP A 176 1.98 -5.96 2.87
CA TRP A 176 1.94 -6.93 3.96
C TRP A 176 1.24 -6.37 5.19
N PHE A 177 0.23 -7.13 5.62
CA PHE A 177 -0.70 -6.80 6.68
C PHE A 177 -0.26 -7.46 7.99
N HIS A 178 -0.19 -6.66 9.06
CA HIS A 178 0.32 -7.09 10.37
C HIS A 178 -0.80 -7.02 11.41
N GLY A 179 -1.54 -8.13 11.57
CA GLY A 179 -2.66 -8.21 12.51
C GLY A 179 -2.22 -8.16 13.99
N ASP A 180 -1.04 -8.70 14.29
CA ASP A 180 -0.42 -8.63 15.62
C ASP A 180 -0.15 -7.18 16.05
N CYS A 181 0.34 -6.33 15.15
CA CYS A 181 0.54 -4.90 15.44
C CYS A 181 -0.77 -4.18 15.82
N LEU A 182 -1.92 -4.63 15.30
CA LEU A 182 -3.22 -4.07 15.64
C LEU A 182 -3.66 -4.49 17.04
N ALA A 183 -3.47 -5.76 17.40
CA ALA A 183 -3.70 -6.22 18.77
C ALA A 183 -2.84 -5.45 19.78
N ASP A 184 -1.55 -5.27 19.47
CA ASP A 184 -0.59 -4.58 20.33
C ASP A 184 -0.93 -3.10 20.51
N TYR A 185 -1.19 -2.38 19.41
CA TYR A 185 -1.49 -0.94 19.46
C TYR A 185 -2.79 -0.64 20.21
N TYR A 186 -3.86 -1.38 19.89
CA TYR A 186 -5.17 -1.17 20.53
C TYR A 186 -5.30 -1.87 21.89
N GLN A 187 -4.28 -2.61 22.33
CA GLN A 187 -4.24 -3.36 23.59
C GLN A 187 -5.46 -4.29 23.75
N VAL A 188 -5.77 -5.05 22.69
CA VAL A 188 -6.86 -6.02 22.67
C VAL A 188 -6.34 -7.44 22.55
N GLU A 189 -7.07 -8.41 23.10
CA GLU A 189 -6.70 -9.82 22.96
C GLU A 189 -6.81 -10.27 21.49
N VAL A 190 -5.79 -10.99 21.03
CA VAL A 190 -5.75 -11.53 19.68
C VAL A 190 -6.97 -12.44 19.43
N PHE A 191 -7.67 -12.14 18.34
CA PHE A 191 -8.91 -12.81 17.90
C PHE A 191 -10.12 -12.67 18.83
N SER A 192 -10.08 -11.75 19.80
CA SER A 192 -11.32 -11.25 20.41
C SER A 192 -12.23 -10.61 19.35
N GLU A 193 -13.53 -10.49 19.63
CA GLU A 193 -14.46 -9.83 18.70
C GLU A 193 -14.03 -8.39 18.38
N LYS A 194 -13.43 -7.68 19.35
CA LYS A 194 -12.91 -6.34 19.10
C LYS A 194 -11.70 -6.38 18.15
N HIS A 195 -10.82 -7.36 18.29
CA HIS A 195 -9.71 -7.53 17.36
C HIS A 195 -10.23 -7.83 15.95
N TRP A 196 -11.20 -8.73 15.79
CA TRP A 196 -11.80 -9.02 14.48
C TRP A 196 -12.44 -7.81 13.82
N GLU A 197 -13.13 -6.95 14.59
CA GLU A 197 -13.66 -5.67 14.09
C GLU A 197 -12.54 -4.77 13.54
N ILE A 198 -11.42 -4.67 14.26
CA ILE A 198 -10.25 -3.87 13.84
C ILE A 198 -9.61 -4.49 12.58
N LEU A 199 -9.40 -5.81 12.56
CA LEU A 199 -8.86 -6.51 11.40
C LEU A 199 -9.73 -6.24 10.15
N GLU A 200 -11.04 -6.39 10.26
CA GLU A 200 -11.96 -6.16 9.14
C GLU A 200 -11.93 -4.70 8.66
N ASN A 201 -11.88 -3.72 9.57
CA ASN A 201 -11.76 -2.30 9.19
C ASN A 201 -10.46 -2.01 8.41
N PHE A 202 -9.35 -2.64 8.78
CA PHE A 202 -8.07 -2.44 8.09
C PHE A 202 -8.00 -3.19 6.76
N ILE A 203 -8.60 -4.39 6.68
CA ILE A 203 -8.71 -5.15 5.42
C ILE A 203 -9.61 -4.40 4.43
N GLN A 204 -10.73 -3.84 4.91
CA GLN A 204 -11.58 -2.94 4.12
C GLN A 204 -10.75 -1.79 3.54
N ALA A 205 -9.99 -1.08 4.38
CA ALA A 205 -9.16 0.03 3.93
C ALA A 205 -8.09 -0.40 2.91
N ALA A 206 -7.50 -1.60 3.06
CA ALA A 206 -6.58 -2.15 2.07
C ALA A 206 -7.28 -2.37 0.71
N GLY A 207 -8.44 -3.04 0.71
CA GLY A 207 -9.24 -3.31 -0.49
C GLY A 207 -9.70 -2.03 -1.21
N GLU A 208 -10.19 -1.03 -0.46
CA GLU A 208 -10.59 0.29 -0.98
C GLU A 208 -9.43 1.05 -1.64
N ASN A 209 -8.17 0.72 -1.31
CA ASN A 209 -6.97 1.36 -1.86
C ASN A 209 -6.21 0.45 -2.83
N GLY A 210 -6.87 -0.57 -3.38
CA GLY A 210 -6.36 -1.37 -4.48
C GLY A 210 -5.43 -2.51 -4.08
N VAL A 211 -5.28 -2.82 -2.80
CA VAL A 211 -4.72 -4.10 -2.35
C VAL A 211 -5.70 -5.19 -2.72
N ASN A 212 -5.24 -6.20 -3.45
CA ASN A 212 -6.10 -7.33 -3.87
C ASN A 212 -5.51 -8.69 -3.50
N MET A 213 -4.36 -8.69 -2.83
CA MET A 213 -3.69 -9.84 -2.27
C MET A 213 -3.35 -9.56 -0.81
N LEU A 214 -3.56 -10.54 0.08
CA LEU A 214 -3.32 -10.32 1.51
C LEU A 214 -2.49 -11.44 2.15
N LEU A 215 -1.47 -11.02 2.91
CA LEU A 215 -0.70 -11.89 3.79
C LEU A 215 -1.60 -12.51 4.85
N THR A 216 -1.72 -13.84 4.78
CA THR A 216 -2.61 -14.63 5.63
C THR A 216 -1.78 -15.35 6.69
N PRO A 217 -1.92 -14.97 7.99
CA PRO A 217 -1.12 -15.53 9.07
C PRO A 217 -1.62 -16.92 9.51
N ILE A 218 -1.42 -17.93 8.66
CA ILE A 218 -1.62 -19.35 9.04
C ILE A 218 -0.79 -19.71 10.28
N PHE A 219 0.37 -19.07 10.42
CA PHE A 219 1.22 -18.95 11.60
C PHE A 219 1.56 -17.49 11.86
N THR A 220 2.19 -17.20 12.99
CA THR A 220 2.75 -15.85 13.25
C THR A 220 3.84 -15.57 12.21
N PRO A 221 3.67 -14.56 11.33
CA PRO A 221 4.63 -14.31 10.26
C PRO A 221 6.03 -14.04 10.82
N PRO A 222 7.07 -14.75 10.36
CA PRO A 222 8.44 -14.60 10.85
C PRO A 222 9.17 -13.45 10.14
N LEU A 223 8.49 -12.30 10.01
CA LEU A 223 8.92 -11.13 9.24
C LEU A 223 9.45 -10.03 10.16
N ASP A 224 10.56 -9.42 9.76
CA ASP A 224 11.38 -8.45 10.49
C ASP A 224 11.40 -8.75 11.99
N THR A 225 11.86 -9.94 12.38
CA THR A 225 11.91 -10.43 13.76
C THR A 225 13.35 -10.82 14.13
N GLU A 226 13.83 -10.34 15.28
CA GLU A 226 15.17 -10.66 15.80
C GLU A 226 15.35 -12.17 15.93
N VAL A 227 16.56 -12.66 15.61
CA VAL A 227 16.90 -14.07 15.83
C VAL A 227 16.76 -14.42 17.31
N GLY A 228 15.88 -15.37 17.61
CA GLY A 228 15.53 -15.74 18.99
C GLY A 228 14.46 -14.85 19.63
N GLY A 229 14.08 -13.75 18.99
CA GLY A 229 12.99 -12.86 19.39
C GLY A 229 11.61 -13.40 19.00
N GLU A 230 10.57 -12.72 19.47
CA GLU A 230 9.18 -13.09 19.20
C GLU A 230 8.31 -11.87 18.97
N ARG A 231 7.30 -12.04 18.11
CA ARG A 231 6.16 -11.14 17.97
C ARG A 231 4.94 -11.69 18.71
N THR A 232 3.96 -10.82 18.92
CA THR A 232 2.63 -11.21 19.40
C THR A 232 2.06 -12.30 18.50
N THR A 233 1.58 -13.39 19.11
CA THR A 233 1.14 -14.57 18.36
C THR A 233 -0.14 -14.25 17.60
N ILE A 234 -0.09 -14.31 16.27
CA ILE A 234 -1.25 -14.28 15.36
C ILE A 234 -1.22 -15.57 14.55
N GLN A 235 -2.10 -16.52 14.86
CA GLN A 235 -2.09 -17.87 14.25
C GLN A 235 -3.52 -18.29 13.91
N LEU A 236 -3.88 -18.24 12.63
CA LEU A 236 -5.23 -18.54 12.15
C LEU A 236 -5.55 -20.03 12.12
N VAL A 237 -4.55 -20.92 12.11
CA VAL A 237 -4.81 -22.35 12.23
C VAL A 237 -4.51 -22.81 13.65
N GLN A 238 -5.56 -23.18 14.37
CA GLN A 238 -5.44 -23.73 15.71
C GLN A 238 -5.04 -25.20 15.62
N MET A 239 -4.17 -25.64 16.53
CA MET A 239 -3.51 -26.94 16.43
C MET A 239 -3.50 -27.64 17.77
N GLU A 240 -3.87 -28.91 17.77
CA GLU A 240 -3.84 -29.79 18.94
C GLU A 240 -3.07 -31.06 18.60
N TYR A 241 -2.17 -31.48 19.47
CA TYR A 241 -1.41 -32.71 19.33
C TYR A 241 -1.82 -33.69 20.41
N GLN A 242 -2.48 -34.77 20.01
CA GLN A 242 -3.00 -35.81 20.91
C GLN A 242 -2.82 -37.20 20.29
N ASN A 243 -2.46 -38.17 21.12
CA ASN A 243 -2.28 -39.58 20.72
C ASN A 243 -1.33 -39.77 19.51
N GLY A 244 -0.27 -38.95 19.44
CA GLY A 244 0.72 -39.01 18.36
C GLY A 244 0.24 -38.44 17.01
N LYS A 245 -0.82 -37.62 17.00
CA LYS A 245 -1.37 -37.03 15.78
C LYS A 245 -1.72 -35.56 15.98
N TYR A 246 -1.56 -34.78 14.92
CA TYR A 246 -2.05 -33.41 14.84
C TYR A 246 -3.53 -33.38 14.44
N ILE A 247 -4.26 -32.46 15.05
CA ILE A 247 -5.63 -32.10 14.73
C ILE A 247 -5.63 -30.60 14.46
N PHE A 248 -6.18 -30.20 13.32
CA PHE A 248 -6.20 -28.81 12.86
C PHE A 248 -7.63 -28.26 12.90
N ASP A 249 -7.77 -27.04 13.40
CA ASP A 249 -9.00 -26.26 13.36
C ASP A 249 -8.78 -24.99 12.53
N PHE A 250 -9.50 -24.93 11.41
CA PHE A 250 -9.45 -23.86 10.41
C PHE A 250 -10.56 -22.81 10.59
N SER A 251 -11.30 -22.82 11.70
CA SER A 251 -12.43 -21.90 11.93
C SER A 251 -12.03 -20.42 11.83
N LEU A 252 -10.90 -20.02 12.42
CA LEU A 252 -10.40 -18.64 12.34
C LEU A 252 -9.91 -18.31 10.93
N LEU A 253 -9.22 -19.23 10.26
CA LEU A 253 -8.82 -19.07 8.86
C LEU A 253 -10.05 -18.87 7.98
N LYS A 254 -11.11 -19.66 8.16
CA LYS A 254 -12.36 -19.49 7.41
C LYS A 254 -12.98 -18.11 7.60
N ARG A 255 -13.07 -17.62 8.84
CA ARG A 255 -13.55 -16.25 9.12
C ARG A 255 -12.69 -15.19 8.42
N TRP A 256 -11.37 -15.38 8.39
CA TRP A 256 -10.44 -14.51 7.65
C TRP A 256 -10.72 -14.51 6.15
N LEU A 257 -10.92 -15.68 5.54
CA LEU A 257 -11.25 -15.79 4.11
C LEU A 257 -12.57 -15.09 3.77
N GLU A 258 -13.59 -15.25 4.61
CA GLU A 258 -14.89 -14.59 4.43
C GLU A 258 -14.77 -13.05 4.53
N ILE A 259 -13.89 -12.53 5.39
CA ILE A 259 -13.59 -11.08 5.46
C ILE A 259 -12.88 -10.63 4.19
N CYS A 260 -11.87 -11.38 3.73
CA CYS A 260 -11.13 -11.10 2.50
C CYS A 260 -12.07 -11.00 1.29
N GLU A 261 -12.98 -11.96 1.13
CA GLU A 261 -13.96 -11.97 0.05
C GLU A 261 -14.90 -10.75 0.09
N ARG A 262 -15.43 -10.41 1.28
CA ARG A 262 -16.31 -9.23 1.46
C ARG A 262 -15.65 -7.93 1.03
N HIS A 263 -14.34 -7.79 1.24
CA HIS A 263 -13.58 -6.59 0.97
C HIS A 263 -12.71 -6.69 -0.28
N HIS A 264 -13.12 -7.53 -1.24
CA HIS A 264 -12.55 -7.62 -2.59
C HIS A 264 -11.09 -8.03 -2.67
N ILE A 265 -10.57 -8.70 -1.64
CA ILE A 265 -9.29 -9.40 -1.71
C ILE A 265 -9.49 -10.65 -2.56
N LYS A 266 -8.73 -10.77 -3.64
CA LYS A 266 -8.85 -11.85 -4.63
C LYS A 266 -7.81 -12.95 -4.44
N TYR A 267 -6.61 -12.55 -4.02
CA TYR A 267 -5.46 -13.42 -3.88
C TYR A 267 -5.06 -13.53 -2.41
N LEU A 268 -4.45 -14.65 -2.06
CA LEU A 268 -3.94 -14.88 -0.72
C LEU A 268 -2.49 -15.31 -0.83
N GLU A 269 -1.63 -14.75 0.01
CA GLU A 269 -0.29 -15.30 0.26
C GLU A 269 -0.27 -15.89 1.68
N MET A 270 0.11 -17.15 1.79
CA MET A 270 0.26 -17.81 3.07
C MET A 270 1.57 -17.35 3.71
N ALA A 271 1.52 -17.02 5.01
CA ALA A 271 2.71 -16.64 5.75
C ALA A 271 3.83 -17.67 5.59
N HIS A 272 5.06 -17.16 5.52
CA HIS A 272 6.28 -17.94 5.28
C HIS A 272 6.36 -19.20 6.15
N LEU A 273 6.64 -20.32 5.49
CA LEU A 273 6.77 -21.61 6.16
C LEU A 273 8.06 -21.71 6.96
N PHE A 274 9.05 -20.86 6.70
CA PHE A 274 10.32 -20.83 7.42
C PHE A 274 10.68 -19.41 7.84
N THR A 275 11.65 -19.29 8.75
CA THR A 275 12.18 -17.98 9.16
C THR A 275 12.77 -17.22 7.98
N GLN A 276 12.69 -15.89 8.04
CA GLN A 276 13.35 -14.98 7.10
C GLN A 276 14.88 -15.19 7.04
N TRP A 277 15.49 -14.68 5.97
CA TRP A 277 16.94 -14.69 5.73
C TRP A 277 17.53 -16.10 5.58
N GLY A 278 16.83 -16.95 4.82
CA GLY A 278 17.40 -18.21 4.33
C GLY A 278 16.95 -19.48 5.05
N ALA A 279 15.78 -19.46 5.68
CA ALA A 279 15.08 -20.65 6.16
C ALA A 279 15.90 -21.54 7.13
N GLU A 280 16.72 -20.96 8.01
CA GLU A 280 17.55 -21.77 8.94
C GLU A 280 16.75 -22.41 10.08
N PHE A 281 15.66 -21.76 10.49
CA PHE A 281 14.83 -22.16 11.61
C PHE A 281 13.34 -22.11 11.27
N THR A 282 12.54 -22.72 12.15
CA THR A 282 11.08 -22.76 12.02
C THR A 282 10.43 -21.46 12.50
N PRO A 283 9.27 -21.06 11.93
CA PRO A 283 8.49 -19.94 12.45
C PRO A 283 7.92 -20.29 13.83
N LYS A 284 7.45 -19.27 14.56
CA LYS A 284 6.77 -19.49 15.84
C LYS A 284 5.41 -20.15 15.59
N ILE A 285 5.23 -21.36 16.12
CA ILE A 285 3.97 -22.10 16.05
C ILE A 285 3.60 -22.56 17.46
N ILE A 286 2.39 -22.21 17.87
CA ILE A 286 1.80 -22.63 19.13
C ILE A 286 0.91 -23.83 18.88
N VAL A 287 1.09 -24.89 19.67
CA VAL A 287 0.31 -26.13 19.60
C VAL A 287 -0.24 -26.43 20.99
N LYS A 288 -1.45 -26.96 21.06
CA LYS A 288 -2.04 -27.43 22.30
C LYS A 288 -1.63 -28.90 22.53
N GLU A 289 -0.84 -29.14 23.56
CA GLU A 289 -0.37 -30.46 23.99
C GLU A 289 -0.90 -30.73 25.41
N ASP A 290 -1.61 -31.85 25.60
CA ASP A 290 -2.19 -32.25 26.90
C ASP A 290 -3.01 -31.14 27.59
N GLY A 291 -3.77 -30.37 26.80
CA GLY A 291 -4.59 -29.27 27.30
C GLY A 291 -3.84 -27.95 27.53
N LYS A 292 -2.53 -27.88 27.29
CA LYS A 292 -1.71 -26.68 27.49
C LYS A 292 -1.15 -26.17 26.16
N LEU A 293 -1.19 -24.85 25.96
CA LEU A 293 -0.50 -24.22 24.83
C LEU A 293 1.01 -24.26 25.03
N THR A 294 1.73 -24.83 24.07
CA THR A 294 3.19 -24.93 24.02
C THR A 294 3.70 -24.26 22.76
N LYS A 295 4.84 -23.56 22.88
CA LYS A 295 5.58 -23.09 21.71
C LYS A 295 6.39 -24.28 21.20
N LYS A 296 5.81 -25.03 20.27
CA LYS A 296 6.42 -26.25 19.74
C LYS A 296 7.50 -25.96 18.71
N PHE A 297 7.31 -24.91 17.91
CA PHE A 297 8.26 -24.48 16.88
C PHE A 297 8.63 -23.00 17.04
N GLY A 298 9.81 -22.64 16.55
CA GLY A 298 10.39 -21.30 16.57
C GLY A 298 11.91 -21.35 16.35
N TRP A 299 12.61 -20.27 16.69
CA TRP A 299 14.08 -20.14 16.57
C TRP A 299 14.92 -21.22 17.26
N HIS A 300 14.33 -21.97 18.18
CA HIS A 300 15.00 -23.07 18.91
C HIS A 300 14.92 -24.41 18.16
N VAL A 301 14.19 -24.47 17.05
CA VAL A 301 14.02 -25.66 16.20
C VAL A 301 14.55 -25.36 14.80
N LYS A 302 15.49 -26.20 14.34
CA LYS A 302 16.07 -26.11 13.00
C LYS A 302 15.02 -26.44 11.93
N ALA A 303 15.10 -25.74 10.80
CA ALA A 303 14.16 -25.90 9.69
C ALA A 303 14.12 -27.32 9.12
N ASP A 304 15.22 -28.07 9.20
CA ASP A 304 15.35 -29.43 8.71
C ASP A 304 15.24 -30.52 9.79
N SER A 305 14.76 -30.17 10.98
CA SER A 305 14.49 -31.15 12.04
C SER A 305 13.43 -32.18 11.63
N GLU A 306 13.59 -33.42 12.08
CA GLU A 306 12.64 -34.51 11.84
C GLU A 306 11.24 -34.15 12.37
N GLU A 307 11.16 -33.56 13.57
CA GLU A 307 9.89 -33.14 14.18
C GLU A 307 9.13 -32.10 13.32
N TYR A 308 9.85 -31.16 12.70
CA TYR A 308 9.23 -30.16 11.83
C TYR A 308 8.81 -30.76 10.48
N GLN A 309 9.58 -31.70 9.93
CA GLN A 309 9.20 -32.43 8.73
C GLN A 309 7.93 -33.26 8.95
N GLU A 310 7.82 -33.97 10.07
CA GLU A 310 6.61 -34.71 10.46
C GLU A 310 5.41 -33.79 10.63
N PHE A 311 5.61 -32.61 11.22
CA PHE A 311 4.58 -31.59 11.32
C PHE A 311 4.10 -31.11 9.94
N LEU A 312 5.01 -30.72 9.04
CA LEU A 312 4.67 -30.26 7.69
C LEU A 312 3.96 -31.36 6.88
N GLN A 313 4.38 -32.61 7.02
CA GLN A 313 3.74 -33.77 6.40
C GLN A 313 2.30 -33.98 6.88
N ALA A 314 2.01 -33.68 8.15
CA ALA A 314 0.64 -33.71 8.67
C ALA A 314 -0.16 -32.47 8.28
N PHE A 315 0.45 -31.29 8.31
CA PHE A 315 -0.22 -30.00 8.18
C PHE A 315 -0.55 -29.62 6.74
N LEU A 316 0.41 -29.71 5.83
CA LEU A 316 0.24 -29.18 4.46
C LEU A 316 -0.85 -29.90 3.66
N PRO A 317 -1.03 -31.24 3.74
CA PRO A 317 -2.16 -31.90 3.08
C PRO A 317 -3.53 -31.40 3.57
N GLU A 318 -3.69 -31.20 4.88
CA GLU A 318 -4.94 -30.72 5.47
C GLU A 318 -5.20 -29.25 5.10
N LEU A 319 -4.18 -28.39 5.20
CA LEU A 319 -4.29 -26.98 4.80
C LEU A 319 -4.64 -26.85 3.32
N THR A 320 -3.96 -27.58 2.44
CA THR A 320 -4.18 -27.49 0.99
C THR A 320 -5.55 -28.05 0.59
N SER A 321 -6.04 -29.10 1.24
CA SER A 321 -7.42 -29.58 1.07
C SER A 321 -8.43 -28.52 1.50
N PHE A 322 -8.24 -27.92 2.67
CA PHE A 322 -9.09 -26.82 3.14
C PHE A 322 -9.12 -25.64 2.16
N LEU A 323 -7.96 -25.23 1.64
CA LEU A 323 -7.85 -24.12 0.69
C LEU A 323 -8.54 -24.43 -0.64
N LYS A 324 -8.43 -25.66 -1.16
CA LYS A 324 -9.13 -26.09 -2.39
C LYS A 324 -10.65 -26.07 -2.26
N GLU A 325 -11.16 -26.28 -1.05
CA GLU A 325 -12.60 -26.25 -0.77
C GLU A 325 -13.14 -24.84 -0.54
N ASN A 326 -12.29 -23.90 -0.10
CA ASN A 326 -12.73 -22.58 0.37
C ASN A 326 -12.17 -21.41 -0.44
N TRP A 327 -11.28 -21.63 -1.41
CA TRP A 327 -10.73 -20.60 -2.29
C TRP A 327 -10.35 -21.13 -3.68
N GLU A 328 -10.08 -20.22 -4.61
CA GLU A 328 -9.58 -20.56 -5.95
C GLU A 328 -8.07 -20.83 -5.89
N VAL A 329 -7.66 -22.05 -6.27
CA VAL A 329 -6.28 -22.57 -6.13
C VAL A 329 -5.25 -21.70 -6.85
N ASP A 330 -5.57 -21.21 -8.05
CA ASP A 330 -4.71 -20.34 -8.87
C ASP A 330 -4.50 -18.95 -8.26
N LYS A 331 -5.27 -18.61 -7.21
CA LYS A 331 -5.19 -17.35 -6.48
C LYS A 331 -4.51 -17.47 -5.11
N VAL A 332 -3.99 -18.65 -4.79
CA VAL A 332 -3.27 -18.89 -3.53
C VAL A 332 -1.78 -19.08 -3.78
N TYR A 333 -1.00 -18.33 -3.01
CA TYR A 333 0.44 -18.26 -3.08
C TYR A 333 1.04 -18.69 -1.75
N PHE A 334 2.17 -19.38 -1.81
CA PHE A 334 2.96 -19.77 -0.65
C PHE A 334 4.34 -19.13 -0.73
N HIS A 335 4.88 -18.81 0.44
CA HIS A 335 6.27 -18.37 0.60
C HIS A 335 7.07 -19.41 1.37
N ILE A 336 8.32 -19.61 0.97
CA ILE A 336 9.26 -20.45 1.71
C ILE A 336 9.93 -19.60 2.79
N SER A 337 10.59 -18.52 2.40
CA SER A 337 11.39 -17.66 3.28
C SER A 337 11.68 -16.33 2.61
N ASP A 338 11.63 -15.25 3.38
CA ASP A 338 11.89 -13.90 2.90
C ASP A 338 13.39 -13.64 2.68
N GLU A 339 13.75 -13.07 1.53
CA GLU A 339 15.10 -12.64 1.10
C GLU A 339 16.25 -13.64 1.42
N PRO A 340 16.28 -14.87 0.83
CA PRO A 340 17.41 -15.77 0.99
C PRO A 340 18.67 -15.24 0.27
N GLY A 341 19.81 -15.21 0.97
CA GLY A 341 21.11 -14.84 0.41
C GLY A 341 21.89 -16.04 -0.17
N GLU A 342 23.04 -15.77 -0.82
CA GLU A 342 23.86 -16.82 -1.47
C GLU A 342 24.32 -17.88 -0.48
N ALA A 343 24.72 -17.45 0.72
CA ALA A 343 25.21 -18.35 1.76
C ALA A 343 24.13 -19.33 2.25
N GLN A 344 22.84 -19.02 2.03
CA GLN A 344 21.71 -19.81 2.51
C GLN A 344 21.04 -20.65 1.41
N LEU A 345 21.55 -20.62 0.17
CA LEU A 345 20.99 -21.34 -0.98
C LEU A 345 20.71 -22.82 -0.70
N SER A 346 21.67 -23.52 -0.06
CA SER A 346 21.52 -24.94 0.24
C SER A 346 20.39 -25.21 1.24
N MET A 347 20.24 -24.33 2.23
CA MET A 347 19.20 -24.47 3.25
C MET A 347 17.82 -24.13 2.69
N TYR A 348 17.72 -23.05 1.92
CA TYR A 348 16.49 -22.70 1.21
C TYR A 348 16.04 -23.82 0.27
N ALA A 349 16.96 -24.40 -0.53
CA ALA A 349 16.63 -25.52 -1.42
C ALA A 349 16.09 -26.72 -0.65
N LYS A 350 16.71 -27.08 0.47
CA LYS A 350 16.25 -28.17 1.35
C LYS A 350 14.87 -27.88 1.94
N ALA A 351 14.63 -26.67 2.42
CA ALA A 351 13.34 -26.22 2.93
C ALA A 351 12.24 -26.30 1.86
N LYS A 352 12.57 -25.89 0.62
CA LYS A 352 11.67 -25.97 -0.54
C LYS A 352 11.34 -27.43 -0.89
N GLU A 353 12.34 -28.31 -0.95
CA GLU A 353 12.15 -29.75 -1.22
C GLU A 353 11.20 -30.42 -0.21
N MET A 354 11.23 -30.00 1.06
CA MET A 354 10.33 -30.51 2.10
C MET A 354 8.85 -30.21 1.84
N VAL A 355 8.53 -29.13 1.13
CA VAL A 355 7.14 -28.65 0.99
C VAL A 355 6.57 -28.83 -0.42
N ILE A 356 7.41 -28.86 -1.46
CA ILE A 356 7.01 -29.04 -2.87
C ILE A 356 5.98 -30.16 -3.07
N PRO A 357 6.15 -31.38 -2.50
CA PRO A 357 5.22 -32.48 -2.73
C PRO A 357 3.76 -32.15 -2.36
N TYR A 358 3.57 -31.23 -1.41
CA TYR A 358 2.25 -30.84 -0.92
C TYR A 358 1.70 -29.60 -1.62
N LEU A 359 2.55 -28.82 -2.29
CA LEU A 359 2.22 -27.51 -2.87
C LEU A 359 2.19 -27.51 -4.42
N THR A 360 2.18 -28.68 -5.05
CA THR A 360 2.32 -28.83 -6.52
C THR A 360 1.26 -28.09 -7.35
N GLU A 361 0.07 -27.85 -6.80
CA GLU A 361 -1.02 -27.14 -7.46
C GLU A 361 -1.02 -25.61 -7.19
N PHE A 362 -0.17 -25.14 -6.27
CA PHE A 362 -0.13 -23.76 -5.82
C PHE A 362 1.08 -23.01 -6.36
N SER A 363 0.99 -21.68 -6.39
CA SER A 363 2.14 -20.83 -6.73
C SER A 363 3.08 -20.68 -5.53
N ILE A 364 4.37 -20.81 -5.75
CA ILE A 364 5.41 -20.49 -4.76
C ILE A 364 6.15 -19.24 -5.25
N VAL A 365 6.16 -18.20 -4.43
CA VAL A 365 6.82 -16.92 -4.67
C VAL A 365 7.70 -16.58 -3.47
N ASP A 366 8.80 -15.89 -3.70
CA ASP A 366 9.63 -15.33 -2.63
C ASP A 366 10.39 -14.11 -3.18
N ALA A 367 10.78 -13.19 -2.29
CA ALA A 367 11.61 -12.04 -2.65
C ALA A 367 13.04 -12.47 -3.00
N LEU A 368 13.55 -11.99 -4.14
CA LEU A 368 14.86 -12.34 -4.66
C LEU A 368 15.45 -11.18 -5.47
N SER A 369 16.68 -10.78 -5.16
CA SER A 369 17.36 -9.66 -5.83
C SER A 369 18.47 -10.06 -6.80
N ASP A 370 18.82 -11.35 -6.88
CA ASP A 370 19.90 -11.85 -7.71
C ASP A 370 19.37 -12.79 -8.81
N TYR A 371 19.69 -12.47 -10.06
CA TYR A 371 19.25 -13.22 -11.24
C TYR A 371 19.81 -14.65 -11.27
N ASP A 372 21.02 -14.87 -10.76
CA ASP A 372 21.68 -16.18 -10.80
C ASP A 372 20.88 -17.24 -10.04
N PHE A 373 20.10 -16.83 -9.04
CA PHE A 373 19.24 -17.71 -8.25
C PHE A 373 18.01 -18.15 -9.04
N TYR A 374 17.45 -17.24 -9.84
CA TYR A 374 16.36 -17.56 -10.76
C TYR A 374 16.85 -18.50 -11.86
N GLU A 375 18.00 -18.22 -12.46
CA GLU A 375 18.59 -19.07 -13.51
C GLU A 375 18.84 -20.51 -13.01
N LYS A 376 19.26 -20.67 -11.75
CA LYS A 376 19.46 -21.97 -11.10
C LYS A 376 18.15 -22.70 -10.72
N GLY A 377 16.98 -22.09 -10.97
CA GLY A 377 15.66 -22.68 -10.67
C GLY A 377 15.30 -22.69 -9.18
N VAL A 378 16.00 -21.89 -8.37
CA VAL A 378 15.82 -21.86 -6.90
C VAL A 378 14.46 -21.29 -6.54
N VAL A 379 14.03 -20.20 -7.19
CA VAL A 379 12.71 -19.58 -7.03
C VAL A 379 12.01 -19.59 -8.38
N ALA A 380 10.80 -20.18 -8.44
CA ALA A 380 10.07 -20.33 -9.70
C ALA A 380 9.49 -18.99 -10.19
N LYS A 381 9.06 -18.14 -9.26
CA LYS A 381 8.43 -16.84 -9.53
C LYS A 381 9.01 -15.79 -8.57
N PRO A 382 10.11 -15.12 -8.94
CA PRO A 382 10.81 -14.19 -8.06
C PRO A 382 10.07 -12.86 -7.95
N ILE A 383 10.04 -12.30 -6.74
CA ILE A 383 9.61 -10.91 -6.50
C ILE A 383 10.87 -10.05 -6.40
N VAL A 384 11.13 -9.24 -7.43
CA VAL A 384 12.45 -8.63 -7.64
C VAL A 384 12.50 -7.18 -7.17
N ALA A 385 13.55 -6.81 -6.43
CA ALA A 385 13.77 -5.44 -6.02
C ALA A 385 13.86 -4.52 -7.24
N SER A 386 13.12 -3.40 -7.24
CA SER A 386 12.99 -2.55 -8.44
C SER A 386 14.31 -1.93 -8.93
N ASN A 387 15.32 -1.81 -8.07
CA ASN A 387 16.68 -1.40 -8.43
C ASN A 387 17.58 -2.54 -8.95
N HIS A 388 17.13 -3.80 -8.87
CA HIS A 388 17.82 -5.00 -9.37
C HIS A 388 17.03 -5.70 -10.49
N ILE A 389 15.96 -5.10 -10.99
CA ILE A 389 15.04 -5.74 -11.95
C ILE A 389 15.58 -5.81 -13.38
N GLN A 390 16.56 -4.98 -13.73
CA GLN A 390 17.05 -4.83 -15.12
C GLN A 390 17.52 -6.17 -15.75
N PRO A 391 18.34 -7.01 -15.10
CA PRO A 391 18.73 -8.30 -15.67
C PRO A 391 17.53 -9.22 -15.94
N PHE A 392 16.50 -9.20 -15.09
CA PHE A 392 15.29 -10.02 -15.28
C PHE A 392 14.47 -9.56 -16.49
N ILE A 393 14.40 -8.23 -16.72
CA ILE A 393 13.77 -7.64 -17.90
C ILE A 393 14.54 -8.05 -19.17
N GLU A 394 15.86 -7.93 -19.17
CA GLU A 394 16.72 -8.26 -20.33
C GLU A 394 16.60 -9.72 -20.75
N HIS A 395 16.44 -10.62 -19.76
CA HIS A 395 16.23 -12.05 -19.99
C HIS A 395 14.75 -12.43 -20.19
N GLN A 396 13.83 -11.46 -20.24
CA GLN A 396 12.40 -11.66 -20.48
C GLN A 396 11.76 -12.69 -19.53
N VAL A 397 12.08 -12.59 -18.24
CA VAL A 397 11.53 -13.47 -17.20
C VAL A 397 10.00 -13.37 -17.20
N PRO A 398 9.26 -14.48 -17.42
CA PRO A 398 7.81 -14.45 -17.53
C PRO A 398 7.16 -14.23 -16.16
N GLY A 399 6.03 -13.51 -16.15
CA GLY A 399 5.24 -13.28 -14.93
C GLY A 399 6.03 -12.53 -13.85
N LEU A 400 6.86 -11.57 -14.26
CA LEU A 400 7.77 -10.85 -13.38
C LEU A 400 7.00 -10.03 -12.34
N TRP A 401 7.44 -10.12 -11.09
CA TRP A 401 6.97 -9.29 -9.99
C TRP A 401 8.06 -8.33 -9.55
N THR A 402 7.65 -7.21 -8.95
CA THR A 402 8.60 -6.27 -8.35
C THR A 402 8.17 -5.78 -6.98
N TYR A 403 9.13 -5.29 -6.21
CA TYR A 403 8.88 -4.62 -4.95
C TYR A 403 9.84 -3.44 -4.75
N TYR A 404 9.49 -2.57 -3.80
CA TYR A 404 10.44 -1.70 -3.13
C TYR A 404 10.28 -1.83 -1.61
N CYS A 405 11.30 -1.39 -0.87
CA CYS A 405 11.35 -1.26 0.58
C CYS A 405 12.29 -0.09 0.92
N CYS A 406 12.85 -0.06 2.15
CA CYS A 406 13.82 0.94 2.57
C CYS A 406 15.06 1.07 1.64
N SER A 407 15.42 0.02 0.90
CA SER A 407 16.63 -0.04 0.07
C SER A 407 16.51 0.71 -1.27
N GLN A 408 15.30 0.98 -1.75
CA GLN A 408 15.06 1.67 -3.03
C GLN A 408 15.01 3.19 -2.81
N ASN A 409 16.14 3.76 -2.43
CA ASN A 409 16.30 5.16 -2.01
C ASN A 409 17.03 6.06 -3.03
N ILE A 410 17.59 5.48 -4.11
CA ILE A 410 18.34 6.19 -5.16
C ILE A 410 17.78 5.81 -6.53
N ASP A 411 17.54 6.84 -7.36
CA ASP A 411 17.09 6.86 -8.75
C ASP A 411 15.71 6.24 -9.01
N VAL A 412 15.36 5.14 -8.34
CA VAL A 412 14.12 4.40 -8.55
C VAL A 412 12.91 5.04 -7.86
N SER A 413 11.70 4.66 -8.29
CA SER A 413 10.46 5.04 -7.62
C SER A 413 10.40 4.45 -6.21
N ASN A 414 9.87 5.22 -5.27
CA ASN A 414 9.48 4.77 -3.93
C ASN A 414 8.58 5.85 -3.31
N ARG A 415 8.17 5.66 -2.06
CA ARG A 415 7.13 6.47 -1.42
C ARG A 415 7.47 6.87 0.01
N PHE A 416 8.72 7.19 0.35
CA PHE A 416 9.00 7.75 1.67
C PHE A 416 8.32 9.12 1.88
N MET A 417 8.09 9.52 3.13
CA MET A 417 7.48 10.82 3.45
C MET A 417 8.28 12.00 2.88
N ALA A 418 9.59 11.85 2.77
CA ALA A 418 10.49 12.86 2.23
C ALA A 418 10.56 12.92 0.69
N MET A 419 10.06 11.90 0.00
CA MET A 419 10.09 11.87 -1.47
C MET A 419 8.90 12.64 -2.08
N PRO A 420 9.06 13.25 -3.27
CA PRO A 420 7.94 13.81 -4.02
C PRO A 420 6.85 12.76 -4.30
N SER A 421 5.57 13.13 -4.18
CA SER A 421 4.47 12.21 -4.52
C SER A 421 4.48 11.78 -5.99
N ALA A 422 5.08 12.58 -6.89
CA ALA A 422 5.31 12.17 -8.28
C ALA A 422 6.21 10.92 -8.39
N ARG A 423 7.21 10.78 -7.50
CA ARG A 423 8.12 9.62 -7.43
C ARG A 423 7.41 8.33 -6.99
N ASN A 424 6.29 8.47 -6.28
CA ASN A 424 5.39 7.38 -5.93
C ASN A 424 4.52 7.01 -7.13
N ARG A 425 3.79 7.98 -7.71
CA ARG A 425 2.80 7.72 -8.77
C ARG A 425 3.40 7.25 -10.11
N ILE A 426 4.65 7.61 -10.41
CA ILE A 426 5.33 7.22 -11.66
C ILE A 426 5.44 5.71 -11.88
N ILE A 427 5.39 4.91 -10.80
CA ILE A 427 5.48 3.44 -10.83
C ILE A 427 4.49 2.82 -11.83
N ALA A 428 3.31 3.41 -12.04
CA ALA A 428 2.32 2.93 -13.00
C ALA A 428 2.87 2.78 -14.42
N THR A 429 3.73 3.72 -14.85
CA THR A 429 4.35 3.71 -16.18
C THR A 429 5.37 2.59 -16.33
N GLN A 430 6.13 2.32 -15.27
CA GLN A 430 7.15 1.28 -15.20
C GLN A 430 6.50 -0.11 -15.18
N LEU A 431 5.49 -0.30 -14.33
CA LEU A 431 4.72 -1.54 -14.25
C LEU A 431 4.06 -1.88 -15.59
N PHE A 432 3.50 -0.89 -16.28
CA PHE A 432 2.90 -1.09 -17.60
C PHE A 432 3.94 -1.42 -18.68
N LYS A 433 5.04 -0.66 -18.76
CA LYS A 433 6.05 -0.85 -19.82
C LYS A 433 6.62 -2.26 -19.80
N TYR A 434 6.93 -2.77 -18.62
CA TYR A 434 7.60 -4.06 -18.43
C TYR A 434 6.66 -5.23 -18.13
N ASP A 435 5.35 -5.07 -18.36
CA ASP A 435 4.33 -6.11 -18.15
C ASP A 435 4.40 -6.77 -16.76
N ILE A 436 4.63 -5.95 -15.72
CA ILE A 436 4.77 -6.45 -14.35
C ILE A 436 3.43 -7.03 -13.89
N GLU A 437 3.48 -8.29 -13.46
CA GLU A 437 2.30 -9.07 -13.11
C GLU A 437 1.84 -8.79 -11.67
N GLY A 438 2.80 -8.57 -10.77
CA GLY A 438 2.49 -8.22 -9.39
C GLY A 438 3.49 -7.28 -8.72
N PHE A 439 2.99 -6.59 -7.70
CA PHE A 439 3.71 -5.60 -6.93
C PHE A 439 3.55 -5.88 -5.43
N LEU A 440 4.66 -5.87 -4.71
CA LEU A 440 4.71 -6.07 -3.27
C LEU A 440 5.32 -4.85 -2.58
N GLN A 441 4.82 -4.53 -1.38
CA GLN A 441 5.62 -3.84 -0.37
C GLN A 441 5.28 -4.38 1.04
N TRP A 442 6.27 -4.34 1.93
CA TRP A 442 6.26 -5.08 3.19
C TRP A 442 5.52 -4.38 4.36
N GLY A 443 5.06 -3.15 4.16
CA GLY A 443 4.64 -2.23 5.21
C GLY A 443 3.28 -1.59 4.95
N PHE A 444 2.19 -2.35 5.12
CA PHE A 444 0.86 -1.76 5.22
C PHE A 444 0.66 -1.06 6.58
N ASN A 445 0.93 -1.79 7.66
CA ASN A 445 0.68 -1.36 9.04
C ASN A 445 1.68 -1.96 10.06
N PHE A 446 2.97 -2.06 9.71
CA PHE A 446 3.99 -2.57 10.63
C PHE A 446 4.32 -1.53 11.71
N TYR A 447 3.76 -1.69 12.91
CA TYR A 447 3.93 -0.77 14.05
C TYR A 447 4.97 -1.29 15.05
N ASN A 448 6.11 -1.72 14.53
CA ASN A 448 7.25 -2.15 15.31
C ASN A 448 8.52 -1.40 14.88
N SER A 449 9.49 -1.36 15.79
CA SER A 449 10.89 -1.04 15.44
C SER A 449 11.54 -2.20 14.71
N GLN A 450 12.67 -1.95 14.04
CA GLN A 450 13.41 -2.98 13.31
C GLN A 450 13.65 -4.24 14.16
N PHE A 451 13.50 -5.39 13.50
CA PHE A 451 13.57 -6.72 14.11
C PHE A 451 12.48 -6.97 15.16
N SER A 452 11.40 -6.20 15.11
CA SER A 452 10.28 -6.28 16.06
C SER A 452 10.71 -6.20 17.52
N LYS A 453 11.75 -5.40 17.81
CA LYS A 453 12.33 -5.28 19.16
C LYS A 453 11.38 -4.64 20.16
N LYS A 454 10.52 -3.73 19.67
CA LYS A 454 9.54 -2.95 20.44
C LYS A 454 8.41 -2.52 19.54
N ALA A 455 7.18 -2.56 20.04
CA ALA A 455 6.04 -1.86 19.46
C ALA A 455 6.28 -0.34 19.50
N ILE A 456 5.78 0.37 18.49
CA ILE A 456 5.91 1.83 18.37
C ILE A 456 4.54 2.50 18.28
N ASN A 457 4.50 3.78 18.66
CA ASN A 457 3.38 4.64 18.35
C ASN A 457 3.60 5.28 16.96
N PRO A 458 2.84 4.92 15.91
CA PRO A 458 3.04 5.45 14.55
C PRO A 458 2.77 6.97 14.43
N TYR A 459 2.16 7.60 15.44
CA TYR A 459 2.03 9.06 15.51
C TYR A 459 3.29 9.77 16.01
N GLU A 460 4.22 9.04 16.65
CA GLU A 460 5.45 9.57 17.23
C GLU A 460 6.71 9.06 16.51
N ILE A 461 6.69 7.81 16.06
CA ILE A 461 7.82 7.13 15.42
C ILE A 461 7.36 6.62 14.07
N THR A 462 7.88 7.21 13.00
CA THR A 462 7.49 6.89 11.61
C THR A 462 8.57 6.13 10.84
N ASP A 463 9.73 5.91 11.46
CA ASP A 463 10.98 5.40 10.86
C ASP A 463 11.48 4.11 11.52
N ALA A 464 10.58 3.42 12.24
CA ALA A 464 10.87 2.19 12.99
C ALA A 464 12.05 2.32 13.98
N GLY A 465 12.24 3.51 14.56
CA GLY A 465 13.36 3.79 15.46
C GLY A 465 14.65 4.12 14.71
N LYS A 466 14.54 4.93 13.64
CA LYS A 466 15.63 5.29 12.71
C LYS A 466 16.28 4.12 11.98
N ALA A 467 15.53 3.04 11.77
CA ALA A 467 16.01 1.90 11.01
C ALA A 467 15.70 2.04 9.50
N PHE A 468 14.53 2.61 9.19
CA PHE A 468 14.03 2.76 7.83
C PHE A 468 13.59 4.21 7.59
N PRO A 469 13.69 4.77 6.37
CA PRO A 469 13.19 6.12 6.12
C PRO A 469 11.71 6.24 6.49
N SER A 470 11.31 7.40 7.02
CA SER A 470 9.95 7.64 7.48
C SER A 470 8.90 7.28 6.42
N GLY A 471 7.97 6.42 6.81
CA GLY A 471 6.90 5.92 5.94
C GLY A 471 7.21 4.62 5.20
N ASP A 472 8.36 3.98 5.40
CA ASP A 472 8.58 2.64 4.81
C ASP A 472 7.74 1.55 5.51
N ALA A 473 7.68 1.56 6.84
CA ALA A 473 7.05 0.49 7.63
C ALA A 473 5.49 0.46 7.56
N PHE A 474 4.83 1.56 7.22
CA PHE A 474 3.37 1.62 7.18
C PHE A 474 2.82 2.69 6.25
N LEU A 475 1.63 2.45 5.71
CA LEU A 475 0.84 3.35 4.87
C LEU A 475 -0.41 3.88 5.54
N VAL A 476 -0.88 3.21 6.59
CA VAL A 476 -2.05 3.60 7.36
C VAL A 476 -1.67 3.86 8.81
N TYR A 477 -2.44 4.73 9.44
CA TYR A 477 -2.35 5.04 10.86
C TYR A 477 -3.52 4.40 11.61
N PRO A 478 -3.33 3.97 12.85
CA PRO A 478 -4.40 3.47 13.69
C PRO A 478 -5.28 4.63 14.16
N GLY A 479 -6.50 4.68 13.65
CA GLY A 479 -7.50 5.68 13.96
C GLY A 479 -8.42 5.28 15.11
N GLU A 480 -9.27 6.22 15.53
CA GLU A 480 -10.29 5.98 16.54
C GLU A 480 -11.22 4.82 16.17
N ASN A 481 -11.74 4.13 17.18
CA ASN A 481 -12.69 3.02 17.04
C ASN A 481 -12.19 1.86 16.16
N GLY A 482 -10.87 1.71 15.99
CA GLY A 482 -10.31 0.63 15.18
C GLY A 482 -10.34 0.87 13.68
N LYS A 483 -10.47 2.12 13.23
CA LYS A 483 -10.43 2.48 11.81
C LYS A 483 -8.99 2.69 11.33
N ALA A 484 -8.73 2.46 10.04
CA ALA A 484 -7.45 2.78 9.42
C ALA A 484 -7.53 4.19 8.79
N TYR A 485 -6.62 5.09 9.17
CA TYR A 485 -6.51 6.42 8.55
C TYR A 485 -5.44 6.38 7.46
N PRO A 486 -5.76 6.76 6.21
CA PRO A 486 -4.81 6.65 5.10
C PRO A 486 -3.71 7.71 5.21
N SER A 487 -2.57 7.45 4.56
CA SER A 487 -1.57 8.46 4.25
C SER A 487 -1.80 9.07 2.87
N ILE A 488 -1.18 10.22 2.61
CA ILE A 488 -1.01 10.77 1.25
C ILE A 488 -0.39 9.71 0.35
N ARG A 489 0.63 8.99 0.84
CA ARG A 489 1.34 7.96 0.07
C ARG A 489 0.42 6.84 -0.42
N LEU A 490 -0.49 6.37 0.44
CA LEU A 490 -1.48 5.36 0.06
C LEU A 490 -2.42 5.88 -1.03
N ARG A 491 -2.96 7.11 -0.87
CA ARG A 491 -3.85 7.72 -1.86
C ARG A 491 -3.17 7.94 -3.20
N VAL A 492 -1.93 8.42 -3.19
CA VAL A 492 -1.14 8.65 -4.41
C VAL A 492 -0.76 7.33 -5.09
N PHE A 493 -0.47 6.26 -4.33
CA PHE A 493 -0.23 4.94 -4.91
C PHE A 493 -1.52 4.38 -5.55
N TYR A 494 -2.68 4.58 -4.91
CA TYR A 494 -3.97 4.22 -5.51
C TYR A 494 -4.25 4.96 -6.83
N GLN A 495 -3.84 6.23 -6.95
CA GLN A 495 -3.87 6.94 -8.24
C GLN A 495 -2.98 6.25 -9.29
N ALA A 496 -1.78 5.79 -8.91
CA ALA A 496 -0.91 5.02 -9.81
C ALA A 496 -1.59 3.73 -10.31
N LEU A 497 -2.30 3.02 -9.43
CA LEU A 497 -3.05 1.82 -9.81
C LEU A 497 -4.20 2.14 -10.79
N GLN A 498 -4.86 3.29 -10.65
CA GLN A 498 -5.87 3.76 -11.59
C GLN A 498 -5.26 4.16 -12.94
N ASP A 499 -4.12 4.82 -12.95
CA ASP A 499 -3.35 5.13 -14.17
C ASP A 499 -3.01 3.82 -14.92
N LEU A 500 -2.48 2.82 -14.21
CA LEU A 500 -2.14 1.51 -14.76
C LEU A 500 -3.36 0.79 -15.36
N ARG A 501 -4.52 0.85 -14.70
CA ARG A 501 -5.79 0.29 -15.22
C ARG A 501 -6.18 0.94 -16.54
N ALA A 502 -6.01 2.25 -16.66
CA ALA A 502 -6.32 2.96 -17.89
C ALA A 502 -5.30 2.72 -19.01
N PHE A 503 -4.02 2.59 -18.67
CA PHE A 503 -2.98 2.17 -19.63
C PHE A 503 -3.32 0.80 -20.21
N ASN A 504 -3.65 -0.16 -19.34
CA ASN A 504 -4.09 -1.49 -19.75
C ASN A 504 -5.35 -1.44 -20.61
N TRP A 505 -6.31 -0.59 -20.28
CA TRP A 505 -7.52 -0.45 -21.08
C TRP A 505 -7.24 0.13 -22.47
N LEU A 506 -6.47 1.21 -22.55
CA LEU A 506 -6.06 1.76 -23.85
C LEU A 506 -5.27 0.73 -24.66
N ALA A 507 -4.42 -0.07 -24.03
CA ALA A 507 -3.68 -1.13 -24.70
C ALA A 507 -4.61 -2.20 -25.29
N THR A 508 -5.72 -2.54 -24.62
CA THR A 508 -6.72 -3.46 -25.19
C THR A 508 -7.46 -2.89 -26.41
N LEU A 509 -7.63 -1.57 -26.47
CA LEU A 509 -8.36 -0.90 -27.55
C LEU A 509 -7.46 -0.55 -28.75
N SER A 510 -6.23 -0.11 -28.49
CA SER A 510 -5.34 0.52 -29.47
C SER A 510 -3.92 -0.06 -29.50
N GLY A 511 -3.65 -1.14 -28.75
CA GLY A 511 -2.35 -1.78 -28.67
C GLY A 511 -1.37 -1.10 -27.70
N LYS A 512 -0.41 -1.90 -27.19
CA LYS A 512 0.60 -1.47 -26.20
C LYS A 512 1.46 -0.30 -26.70
N GLU A 513 1.90 -0.36 -27.96
CA GLU A 513 2.75 0.67 -28.59
C GLU A 513 2.10 2.06 -28.55
N THR A 514 0.78 2.15 -28.71
CA THR A 514 0.05 3.42 -28.61
C THR A 514 0.21 4.04 -27.23
N VAL A 515 0.14 3.22 -26.17
CA VAL A 515 0.31 3.68 -24.79
C VAL A 515 1.77 4.05 -24.53
N LEU A 516 2.72 3.23 -24.98
CA LEU A 516 4.16 3.52 -24.84
C LEU A 516 4.56 4.83 -25.52
N SER A 517 4.01 5.13 -26.70
CA SER A 517 4.29 6.39 -27.40
C SER A 517 3.85 7.65 -26.61
N LYS A 518 2.85 7.51 -25.73
CA LYS A 518 2.39 8.57 -24.84
C LYS A 518 3.26 8.65 -23.58
N ILE A 519 3.56 7.50 -22.99
CA ILE A 519 4.43 7.37 -21.82
C ILE A 519 5.83 7.94 -22.15
N GLU A 520 6.44 7.52 -23.25
CA GLU A 520 7.82 7.88 -23.56
C GLU A 520 7.96 9.17 -24.39
N LYS A 521 6.89 9.98 -24.44
CA LYS A 521 6.84 11.24 -25.19
C LYS A 521 7.94 12.24 -24.79
N GLN A 522 8.38 12.20 -23.53
CA GLN A 522 9.43 13.08 -22.99
C GLN A 522 10.79 12.38 -22.83
N GLY A 523 10.93 11.14 -23.30
CA GLY A 523 12.13 10.33 -23.15
C GLY A 523 11.82 8.91 -22.69
N GLU A 524 12.84 8.07 -22.69
CA GLU A 524 12.74 6.69 -22.22
C GLU A 524 12.30 6.62 -20.76
N ILE A 525 11.44 5.65 -20.46
CA ILE A 525 11.07 5.30 -19.08
C ILE A 525 11.66 3.95 -18.71
N THR A 526 12.45 3.90 -17.65
CA THR A 526 12.91 2.68 -16.99
C THR A 526 12.56 2.74 -15.51
N PHE A 527 12.94 1.72 -14.73
CA PHE A 527 12.79 1.79 -13.27
C PHE A 527 13.63 2.89 -12.61
N SER A 528 14.76 3.29 -13.21
CA SER A 528 15.69 4.30 -12.69
C SER A 528 15.70 5.63 -13.49
N VAL A 529 15.10 5.65 -14.68
CA VAL A 529 15.04 6.84 -15.55
C VAL A 529 13.59 7.18 -15.83
N TYR A 530 13.12 8.33 -15.35
CA TYR A 530 11.75 8.79 -15.56
C TYR A 530 11.60 10.31 -15.33
N PRO A 531 10.54 10.95 -15.84
CA PRO A 531 10.25 12.35 -15.55
C PRO A 531 9.98 12.60 -14.07
N LYS A 532 10.70 13.56 -13.46
CA LYS A 532 10.57 13.91 -12.04
C LYS A 532 9.46 14.94 -11.74
N ASP A 533 9.00 15.68 -12.75
CA ASP A 533 7.93 16.67 -12.60
C ASP A 533 6.55 16.02 -12.60
N GLY A 534 5.80 16.19 -11.51
CA GLY A 534 4.44 15.64 -11.38
C GLY A 534 3.44 16.10 -12.44
N ARG A 535 3.64 17.24 -13.12
CA ARG A 535 2.76 17.71 -14.20
C ARG A 535 2.71 16.76 -15.39
N TYR A 536 3.80 16.03 -15.63
CA TYR A 536 3.86 14.99 -16.66
C TYR A 536 2.77 13.93 -16.44
N LEU A 537 2.55 13.49 -15.20
CA LEU A 537 1.59 12.43 -14.88
C LEU A 537 0.13 12.85 -15.12
N PHE A 538 -0.22 14.09 -14.75
CA PHE A 538 -1.56 14.62 -15.03
C PHE A 538 -1.81 14.78 -16.54
N THR A 539 -0.81 15.29 -17.27
CA THR A 539 -0.89 15.43 -18.73
C THR A 539 -1.04 14.07 -19.41
N LEU A 540 -0.21 13.09 -19.02
CA LEU A 540 -0.28 11.72 -19.54
C LEU A 540 -1.66 11.10 -19.27
N ARG A 541 -2.22 11.29 -18.07
CA ARG A 541 -3.51 10.72 -17.72
C ARG A 541 -4.64 11.25 -18.61
N GLU A 542 -4.67 12.57 -18.84
CA GLU A 542 -5.64 13.19 -19.74
C GLU A 542 -5.46 12.72 -21.20
N GLU A 543 -4.21 12.63 -21.69
CA GLU A 543 -3.91 12.12 -23.03
C GLU A 543 -4.34 10.66 -23.23
N VAL A 544 -4.29 9.84 -22.17
CA VAL A 544 -4.78 8.46 -22.18
C VAL A 544 -6.30 8.41 -22.14
N ASN A 545 -6.94 9.22 -21.29
CA ASN A 545 -8.40 9.32 -21.23
C ASN A 545 -8.98 9.68 -22.59
N GLN A 546 -8.46 10.71 -23.25
CA GLN A 546 -8.95 11.10 -24.57
C GLN A 546 -8.77 10.00 -25.62
N ALA A 547 -7.62 9.33 -25.63
CA ALA A 547 -7.37 8.24 -26.58
C ALA A 547 -8.30 7.03 -26.36
N ILE A 548 -8.65 6.72 -25.11
CA ILE A 548 -9.66 5.70 -24.80
C ILE A 548 -11.01 6.10 -25.41
N ILE A 549 -11.44 7.35 -25.19
CA ILE A 549 -12.72 7.85 -25.69
C ILE A 549 -12.77 7.88 -27.23
N GLU A 550 -11.69 8.27 -27.88
CA GLU A 550 -11.56 8.23 -29.34
C GLU A 550 -11.67 6.79 -29.87
N SER A 551 -11.00 5.84 -29.21
CA SER A 551 -11.04 4.42 -29.58
C SER A 551 -12.45 3.84 -29.44
N LEU A 552 -13.13 4.11 -28.32
CA LEU A 552 -14.49 3.63 -28.06
C LEU A 552 -15.52 4.21 -29.05
N LYS A 553 -15.38 5.49 -29.43
CA LYS A 553 -16.24 6.11 -30.44
C LYS A 553 -16.04 5.46 -31.81
N TYR A 554 -14.81 5.10 -32.16
CA TYR A 554 -14.51 4.44 -33.42
C TYR A 554 -15.10 3.02 -33.48
N GLU A 555 -15.08 2.28 -32.38
CA GLU A 555 -15.73 0.96 -32.28
C GLU A 555 -17.26 1.03 -32.43
N GLN A 556 -17.92 2.09 -31.92
CA GLN A 556 -19.37 2.27 -32.04
C GLN A 556 -19.85 2.62 -33.46
N ILE A 557 -18.94 3.11 -34.32
CA ILE A 557 -19.24 3.50 -35.71
C ILE A 557 -19.01 2.33 -36.68
N LYS A 558 -18.25 1.32 -36.28
CA LYS A 558 -18.06 0.07 -37.02
C LYS A 558 -19.15 -0.94 -36.68
#